data_AF-A0A2G9RE33-F1
#
_entry.id   AF-A0A2G9RE33-F1
#
_cell.length_a   1.000
_cell.length_b   1.000
_cell.length_c   1.000
_cell.angle_alpha   90.00
_cell.angle_beta   90.00
_cell.angle_gamma   90.00
#
_symmetry.space_group_name_H-M   'P 1'
#
loop_
_entity.id
_entity.type
_entity.pdbx_description
1 polymer ?
#
loop_
_entity_poly.entity_id
_entity_poly.type
_entity_poly.pdbx_seq_one_letter_code
_entity_poly.pdbx_strand_id
1 'polypeptide(L)'
;YRELVLDCRIELKRRRRSEPETFNLVQAAHVVAVGKNLATEMNLNAGDLVLFATFAQSEPQSAKPRHKSALCAFPLNLIDYSIMEGMKKCCSVEYKEKLQRGLGYYQTESYCPQNVNESAPVTDHSCWDVPTLVTPPLIRVDLFNGRMNDTLLTSLYVTTQEPLTIGHLGTSDGRVLQVILQRNSNPLILSNFSLSTESVSREVTRIGDDLFFVTGNQVSAWVMMLMVGSKGIPMSYQLTHFTSLIN
;
A
#
# COMPACT_ATOMS: atom_id res chain seq x y z
N TYR A 1 0.06 -20.87 -7.27
CA TYR A 1 -0.45 -19.89 -6.27
C TYR A 1 0.66 -19.52 -5.31
N ARG A 2 0.79 -18.24 -4.95
CA ARG A 2 1.81 -17.74 -4.02
C ARG A 2 1.17 -16.72 -3.09
N GLU A 3 1.52 -16.78 -1.82
CA GLU A 3 1.21 -15.72 -0.87
C GLU A 3 2.50 -15.08 -0.37
N LEU A 4 2.46 -13.76 -0.21
CA LEU A 4 3.54 -12.97 0.36
C LEU A 4 2.94 -12.07 1.42
N VAL A 5 3.49 -12.13 2.64
CA VAL A 5 3.09 -11.23 3.71
C VAL A 5 3.67 -9.83 3.43
N LEU A 6 2.79 -8.83 3.37
CA LEU A 6 3.18 -7.42 3.30
C LEU A 6 3.18 -6.83 4.71
N ASP A 7 4.32 -6.27 5.13
CA ASP A 7 4.52 -5.74 6.48
C ASP A 7 4.82 -4.23 6.40
N CYS A 8 3.93 -3.43 6.97
CA CYS A 8 4.06 -1.97 7.06
C CYS A 8 4.41 -1.57 8.50
N ARG A 9 5.46 -0.76 8.68
CA ARG A 9 5.97 -0.35 9.99
C ARG A 9 6.53 1.07 10.03
N ILE A 10 6.70 1.65 11.22
CA ILE A 10 7.42 2.91 11.39
C ILE A 10 8.94 2.67 11.40
N GLU A 11 9.69 3.61 10.82
CA GLU A 11 11.15 3.58 10.85
C GLU A 11 11.69 3.74 12.29
N LEU A 12 12.49 2.78 12.75
CA LEU A 12 13.11 2.83 14.07
C LEU A 12 14.18 3.93 14.12
N LYS A 13 13.95 5.01 14.89
CA LYS A 13 15.02 5.96 15.21
C LYS A 13 16.06 5.25 16.07
N ARG A 14 17.33 5.26 15.64
CA ARG A 14 18.53 4.56 16.19
C ARG A 14 18.76 4.58 17.72
N ARG A 15 17.97 5.33 18.50
CA ARG A 15 18.08 5.44 19.97
C ARG A 15 17.02 4.70 20.78
N ARG A 16 15.97 4.12 20.17
CA ARG A 16 14.92 3.40 20.93
C ARG A 16 15.15 1.88 20.87
N ARG A 17 15.22 1.24 22.05
CA ARG A 17 15.22 -0.24 22.26
C ARG A 17 13.81 -0.86 22.13
N SER A 18 12.84 -0.13 21.60
CA SER A 18 11.45 -0.62 21.48
C SER A 18 11.29 -1.46 20.21
N GLU A 19 10.43 -2.47 20.28
CA GLU A 19 9.95 -3.19 19.09
C GLU A 19 9.43 -2.21 18.03
N PRO A 20 9.69 -2.47 16.72
CA PRO A 20 9.14 -1.65 15.65
C PRO A 20 7.62 -1.70 15.69
N GLU A 21 7.01 -0.52 15.62
CA GLU A 21 5.55 -0.41 15.57
C GLU A 21 5.05 -0.83 14.17
N THR A 22 4.18 -1.84 14.14
CA THR A 22 3.63 -2.45 12.92
C THR A 22 2.15 -2.10 12.72
N PHE A 23 1.73 -2.13 11.45
CA PHE A 23 0.37 -1.91 10.99
C PHE A 23 -0.04 -3.12 10.17
N ASN A 24 -0.95 -3.92 10.72
CA ASN A 24 -1.21 -5.30 10.29
C ASN A 24 -2.55 -5.50 9.58
N LEU A 25 -3.39 -4.46 9.49
CA LEU A 25 -4.71 -4.55 8.84
C LEU A 25 -4.79 -3.64 7.62
N VAL A 26 -4.78 -4.21 6.41
CA VAL A 26 -4.98 -3.44 5.16
C VAL A 26 -6.39 -2.83 5.14
N GLN A 27 -6.47 -1.51 4.99
CA GLN A 27 -7.70 -0.74 4.96
C GLN A 27 -8.14 -0.38 3.54
N ALA A 28 -7.23 -0.07 2.63
CA ALA A 28 -7.49 0.12 1.20
C ALA A 28 -6.17 -0.01 0.42
N ALA A 29 -6.24 -0.24 -0.88
CA ALA A 29 -5.06 -0.34 -1.73
C ALA A 29 -5.34 0.14 -3.15
N HIS A 30 -4.31 0.69 -3.80
CA HIS A 30 -4.38 1.17 -5.18
C HIS A 30 -3.03 0.98 -5.87
N VAL A 31 -3.03 0.47 -7.11
CA VAL A 31 -1.83 0.34 -7.95
C VAL A 31 -1.78 1.46 -8.98
N VAL A 32 -0.65 2.16 -9.08
CA VAL A 32 -0.45 3.20 -10.09
C VAL A 32 1.03 3.35 -10.43
N ALA A 33 1.34 3.84 -11.63
CA ALA A 33 2.68 4.31 -11.96
C ALA A 33 2.95 5.62 -11.20
N VAL A 34 4.11 5.76 -10.57
CA VAL A 34 4.44 6.94 -9.75
C VAL A 34 5.08 8.06 -10.57
N GLY A 35 4.86 9.30 -10.14
CA GLY A 35 5.51 10.48 -10.71
C GLY A 35 7.01 10.54 -10.43
N LYS A 36 7.74 11.31 -11.23
CA LYS A 36 9.22 11.35 -11.25
C LYS A 36 9.87 11.57 -9.86
N ASN A 37 9.28 12.41 -9.03
CA ASN A 37 9.85 12.72 -7.71
C ASN A 37 9.89 11.48 -6.81
N LEU A 38 8.75 10.81 -6.65
CA LEU A 38 8.65 9.63 -5.80
C LEU A 38 9.42 8.44 -6.40
N ALA A 39 9.42 8.30 -7.74
CA ALA A 39 10.23 7.29 -8.43
C ALA A 39 11.72 7.42 -8.06
N THR A 40 12.25 8.65 -8.11
CA THR A 40 13.65 8.94 -7.75
C THR A 40 13.93 8.61 -6.28
N GLU A 41 13.06 9.02 -5.35
CA GLU A 41 13.21 8.75 -3.91
C GLU A 41 13.16 7.25 -3.55
N MET A 42 12.46 6.46 -4.39
CA MET A 42 12.30 5.03 -4.21
C MET A 42 13.27 4.19 -5.07
N ASN A 43 14.16 4.83 -5.85
CA ASN A 43 15.05 4.19 -6.83
C ASN A 43 14.29 3.30 -7.83
N LEU A 44 13.20 3.83 -8.38
CA LEU A 44 12.35 3.17 -9.37
C LEU A 44 12.62 3.72 -10.78
N ASN A 45 12.33 2.91 -11.79
CA ASN A 45 12.36 3.33 -13.18
C ASN A 45 11.08 4.09 -13.53
N ALA A 46 11.15 4.89 -14.61
CA ALA A 46 9.97 5.56 -15.14
C ALA A 46 8.93 4.53 -15.60
N GLY A 47 7.68 4.68 -15.13
CA GLY A 47 6.59 3.76 -15.44
C GLY A 47 6.46 2.56 -14.51
N ASP A 48 7.38 2.37 -13.55
CA ASP A 48 7.24 1.30 -12.55
C ASP A 48 5.93 1.46 -11.76
N LEU A 49 5.16 0.38 -11.72
CA LEU A 49 3.91 0.31 -10.95
C LEU A 49 4.22 0.07 -9.47
N VAL A 50 3.49 0.77 -8.61
CA VAL A 50 3.60 0.67 -7.16
C VAL A 50 2.22 0.39 -6.58
N LEU A 51 2.13 -0.65 -5.75
CA LEU A 51 0.99 -0.90 -4.88
C LEU A 51 1.12 -0.01 -3.65
N PHE A 52 0.23 0.96 -3.53
CA PHE A 52 0.04 1.71 -2.29
C PHE A 52 -1.04 1.04 -1.47
N ALA A 53 -0.83 0.91 -0.17
CA ALA A 53 -1.83 0.35 0.73
C ALA A 53 -1.84 1.13 2.04
N THR A 54 -3.04 1.52 2.48
CA THR A 54 -3.27 2.05 3.82
C THR A 54 -3.43 0.86 4.78
N PHE A 55 -2.79 0.95 5.93
CA PHE A 55 -2.88 -0.04 7.01
C PHE A 55 -3.35 0.64 8.28
N ALA A 56 -4.06 -0.11 9.11
CA ALA A 56 -4.35 0.24 10.49
C ALA A 56 -3.63 -0.71 11.45
N GLN A 57 -3.30 -0.21 12.63
CA GLN A 57 -2.92 -1.06 13.75
C GLN A 57 -4.16 -1.76 14.31
N SER A 58 -4.09 -3.06 14.57
CA SER A 58 -5.19 -3.78 15.19
C SER A 58 -5.30 -3.51 16.69
N GLU A 59 -6.51 -3.69 17.23
CA GLU A 59 -6.67 -3.95 18.66
C GLU A 59 -5.96 -5.26 19.06
N PRO A 60 -5.55 -5.43 20.33
CA PRO A 60 -4.84 -6.61 20.77
C PRO A 60 -5.73 -7.84 20.57
N GLN A 61 -5.20 -8.88 19.92
CA GLN A 61 -5.90 -10.15 19.67
C GLN A 61 -7.24 -9.98 18.92
N SER A 62 -7.36 -8.95 18.08
CA SER A 62 -8.59 -8.63 17.36
C SER A 62 -8.28 -8.21 15.92
N ALA A 63 -9.22 -8.41 15.01
CA ALA A 63 -9.17 -7.88 13.64
C ALA A 63 -9.76 -6.46 13.53
N LYS A 64 -10.10 -5.84 14.66
CA LYS A 64 -10.67 -4.48 14.71
C LYS A 64 -9.56 -3.43 14.54
N PRO A 65 -9.68 -2.48 13.60
CA PRO A 65 -8.69 -1.42 13.41
C PRO A 65 -8.81 -0.35 14.50
N ARG A 66 -7.66 0.18 14.92
CA ARG A 66 -7.55 1.39 15.75
C ARG A 66 -7.50 2.63 14.88
N HIS A 67 -7.73 3.80 15.47
CA HIS A 67 -7.48 5.12 14.86
C HIS A 67 -5.98 5.43 14.80
N LYS A 68 -5.22 4.54 14.16
CA LYS A 68 -3.78 4.68 13.97
C LYS A 68 -3.40 4.00 12.67
N SER A 69 -3.09 4.82 11.67
CA SER A 69 -2.89 4.36 10.30
C SER A 69 -1.48 4.62 9.79
N ALA A 70 -1.13 3.90 8.73
CA ALA A 70 0.08 4.09 7.94
C ALA A 70 -0.25 3.96 6.45
N LEU A 71 0.58 4.54 5.60
CA LEU A 71 0.54 4.33 4.16
C LEU A 71 1.89 3.80 3.70
N CYS A 72 1.92 2.56 3.22
CA CYS A 72 3.14 1.95 2.69
C CYS A 72 3.06 1.78 1.17
N ALA A 73 4.21 1.90 0.52
CA ALA A 73 4.38 1.73 -0.93
C ALA A 73 5.23 0.49 -1.24
N PHE A 74 4.68 -0.41 -2.04
CA PHE A 74 5.27 -1.69 -2.45
C PHE A 74 5.42 -1.72 -3.97
N PRO A 75 6.63 -1.45 -4.51
CA PRO A 75 6.89 -1.59 -5.94
C PRO A 75 6.57 -3.01 -6.42
N LEU A 76 5.84 -3.16 -7.53
CA LEU A 76 5.41 -4.48 -8.00
C LEU A 76 6.61 -5.36 -8.40
N ASN A 77 7.63 -4.77 -9.01
CA ASN A 77 8.88 -5.48 -9.32
C ASN A 77 9.57 -6.06 -8.08
N LEU A 78 9.46 -5.38 -6.93
CA LEU A 78 9.99 -5.86 -5.66
C LEU A 78 9.12 -6.98 -5.06
N ILE A 79 7.80 -6.93 -5.26
CA ILE A 79 6.90 -8.04 -4.90
C ILE A 79 7.28 -9.28 -5.70
N ASP A 80 7.39 -9.16 -7.02
CA ASP A 80 7.75 -10.26 -7.92
C ASP A 80 9.11 -10.85 -7.58
N TYR A 81 10.12 -9.99 -7.38
CA TYR A 81 11.45 -10.40 -6.94
C TYR A 81 11.40 -11.17 -5.61
N SER A 82 10.62 -10.67 -4.63
CA SER A 82 10.50 -11.31 -3.31
C SER A 82 9.84 -12.70 -3.42
N ILE A 83 8.82 -12.83 -4.27
CA ILE A 83 8.16 -14.12 -4.55
C ILE A 83 9.13 -15.10 -5.22
N MET A 84 9.86 -14.64 -6.24
CA MET A 84 10.85 -15.46 -6.95
C MET A 84 11.95 -15.94 -6.00
N GLU A 85 12.52 -15.04 -5.21
CA GLU A 85 13.61 -15.36 -4.28
C GLU A 85 13.17 -16.30 -3.16
N GLY A 86 11.96 -16.10 -2.59
CA GLY A 86 11.46 -17.04 -1.58
C GLY A 86 11.11 -18.41 -2.17
N MET A 87 10.69 -18.48 -3.44
CA MET A 87 10.54 -19.77 -4.13
C MET A 87 11.88 -20.43 -4.43
N LYS A 88 12.90 -19.65 -4.80
CA LYS A 88 14.27 -20.15 -4.95
C LYS A 88 14.75 -20.76 -3.64
N LYS A 89 14.55 -20.10 -2.50
CA LYS A 89 14.87 -20.65 -1.17
C LYS A 89 14.13 -21.96 -0.84
N CYS A 90 12.89 -22.09 -1.28
CA CYS A 90 12.07 -23.28 -1.03
C CYS A 90 12.43 -24.46 -1.95
N CYS A 91 12.85 -24.19 -3.19
CA CYS A 91 13.01 -25.23 -4.20
C CYS A 91 14.46 -25.55 -4.55
N SER A 92 15.37 -24.59 -4.46
CA SER A 92 16.75 -24.78 -4.90
C SER A 92 17.58 -25.55 -3.86
N VAL A 93 18.39 -26.49 -4.36
CA VAL A 93 19.41 -27.24 -3.60
C VAL A 93 20.51 -26.34 -3.03
N GLU A 94 20.65 -25.11 -3.53
CA GLU A 94 21.61 -24.11 -3.02
C GLU A 94 21.28 -23.72 -1.57
N TYR A 95 20.02 -23.86 -1.15
CA TYR A 95 19.56 -23.54 0.20
C TYR A 95 19.36 -24.83 0.99
N LYS A 96 19.90 -24.84 2.22
CA LYS A 96 19.91 -26.03 3.10
C LYS A 96 18.99 -25.88 4.33
N GLU A 97 18.41 -24.71 4.51
CA GLU A 97 17.55 -24.43 5.65
C GLU A 97 16.20 -25.12 5.48
N LYS A 98 15.77 -25.90 6.47
CA LYS A 98 14.47 -26.57 6.41
C LYS A 98 13.34 -25.55 6.59
N LEU A 99 12.76 -25.10 5.48
CA LEU A 99 11.66 -24.14 5.46
C LEU A 99 10.30 -24.85 5.44
N GLN A 100 9.34 -24.34 6.21
CA GLN A 100 7.94 -24.73 6.05
C GLN A 100 7.38 -24.14 4.76
N ARG A 101 6.60 -24.93 4.01
CA ARG A 101 5.93 -24.44 2.80
C ARG A 101 4.77 -23.48 3.13
N GLY A 102 4.21 -23.62 4.32
CA GLY A 102 3.11 -22.80 4.83
C GLY A 102 1.75 -23.13 4.21
N LEU A 103 0.80 -22.21 4.37
CA LEU A 103 -0.59 -22.33 3.91
C LEU A 103 -1.37 -23.51 4.53
N GLY A 104 -1.13 -23.82 5.82
CA GLY A 104 -1.79 -24.95 6.52
C GLY A 104 -3.32 -24.88 6.58
N TYR A 105 -3.92 -23.71 6.38
CA TYR A 105 -5.37 -23.54 6.25
C TYR A 105 -5.92 -23.94 4.87
N TYR A 106 -5.05 -24.08 3.86
CA TYR A 106 -5.41 -24.36 2.48
C TYR A 106 -4.90 -25.73 2.01
N GLN A 107 -3.78 -26.20 2.54
CA GLN A 107 -3.14 -27.47 2.17
C GLN A 107 -2.52 -28.19 3.36
N THR A 108 -2.23 -29.49 3.20
CA THR A 108 -1.52 -30.27 4.22
C THR A 108 -0.14 -29.66 4.49
N GLU A 109 0.22 -29.57 5.77
CA GLU A 109 1.52 -29.06 6.17
C GLU A 109 2.66 -29.89 5.58
N SER A 110 3.59 -29.19 4.94
CA SER A 110 4.78 -29.81 4.35
C SER A 110 5.98 -28.89 4.47
N TYR A 111 7.16 -29.47 4.27
CA TYR A 111 8.40 -28.72 4.13
C TYR A 111 8.73 -28.49 2.66
N CYS A 112 9.56 -27.48 2.44
CA CYS A 112 10.18 -27.20 1.15
C CYS A 112 11.14 -28.35 0.79
N PRO A 113 11.01 -28.99 -0.40
CA PRO A 113 11.79 -30.18 -0.77
C PRO A 113 13.23 -29.85 -1.16
N GLN A 114 13.56 -28.60 -1.50
CA GLN A 114 14.92 -28.12 -1.85
C GLN A 114 15.67 -29.08 -2.79
N ASN A 115 14.99 -29.59 -3.81
CA ASN A 115 15.46 -30.67 -4.67
C ASN A 115 15.85 -30.21 -6.09
N VAL A 116 15.75 -28.92 -6.40
CA VAL A 116 16.01 -28.41 -7.74
C VAL A 116 17.40 -27.78 -7.87
N ASN A 117 18.16 -28.19 -8.88
CA ASN A 117 19.44 -27.59 -9.20
C ASN A 117 19.32 -26.60 -10.36
N GLU A 118 19.35 -25.30 -10.06
CA GLU A 118 19.27 -24.22 -11.07
C GLU A 118 20.58 -24.02 -11.84
N SER A 119 21.70 -24.58 -11.37
CA SER A 119 22.99 -24.54 -12.08
C SER A 119 23.09 -25.57 -13.22
N ALA A 120 22.09 -26.44 -13.36
CA ALA A 120 21.96 -27.42 -14.43
C ALA A 120 20.59 -27.24 -15.12
N PRO A 121 20.37 -27.84 -16.30
CA PRO A 121 19.04 -27.86 -16.90
C PRO A 121 18.01 -28.42 -15.91
N VAL A 122 17.03 -27.60 -15.53
CA VAL A 122 15.97 -28.00 -14.60
C VAL A 122 15.03 -28.96 -15.33
N THR A 123 14.95 -30.19 -14.86
CA THR A 123 14.05 -31.21 -15.41
C THR A 123 12.83 -31.47 -14.52
N ASP A 124 12.93 -31.14 -13.23
CA ASP A 124 11.84 -31.27 -12.25
C ASP A 124 11.39 -29.88 -11.81
N HIS A 125 10.18 -29.50 -12.23
CA HIS A 125 9.54 -28.25 -11.83
C HIS A 125 8.46 -28.43 -10.75
N SER A 126 8.25 -29.66 -10.26
CA SER A 126 7.15 -30.00 -9.36
C SER A 126 7.13 -29.17 -8.08
N CYS A 127 8.29 -28.75 -7.58
CA CYS A 127 8.39 -27.90 -6.40
C CYS A 127 7.69 -26.53 -6.56
N TRP A 128 7.72 -25.96 -7.77
CA TRP A 128 7.07 -24.68 -8.07
C TRP A 128 5.57 -24.84 -8.29
N ASP A 129 5.07 -26.02 -8.65
CA ASP A 129 3.64 -26.20 -8.94
C ASP A 129 2.77 -26.30 -7.68
N VAL A 130 3.39 -26.33 -6.50
CA VAL A 130 2.70 -26.37 -5.21
C VAL A 130 2.48 -24.96 -4.63
N PRO A 131 1.30 -24.64 -4.08
CA PRO A 131 1.06 -23.41 -3.34
C PRO A 131 2.07 -23.20 -2.20
N THR A 132 2.58 -21.97 -2.04
CA THR A 132 3.62 -21.65 -1.06
C THR A 132 3.40 -20.28 -0.43
N LEU A 133 3.56 -20.19 0.89
CA LEU A 133 3.76 -18.94 1.61
C LEU A 133 5.24 -18.55 1.53
N VAL A 134 5.52 -17.48 0.80
CA VAL A 134 6.87 -16.98 0.55
C VAL A 134 7.40 -16.28 1.80
N THR A 135 8.61 -16.65 2.22
CA THR A 135 9.31 -16.01 3.34
C THR A 135 10.67 -15.45 2.89
N PRO A 136 11.17 -14.36 3.52
CA PRO A 136 10.53 -13.57 4.59
C PRO A 136 9.42 -12.63 4.07
N PRO A 137 8.63 -11.99 4.98
CA PRO A 137 7.70 -10.93 4.60
C PRO A 137 8.38 -9.77 3.87
N LEU A 138 7.64 -9.11 2.97
CA LEU A 138 8.09 -7.89 2.33
C LEU A 138 7.80 -6.69 3.23
N ILE A 139 8.86 -6.15 3.82
CA ILE A 139 8.80 -5.06 4.79
C ILE A 139 8.94 -3.71 4.08
N ARG A 140 8.02 -2.79 4.36
CA ARG A 140 8.08 -1.38 3.95
C ARG A 140 7.82 -0.46 5.13
N VAL A 141 8.27 0.77 4.98
CA VAL A 141 8.14 1.82 6.00
C VAL A 141 7.00 2.78 5.64
N ASP A 142 6.30 3.24 6.66
CA ASP A 142 5.23 4.23 6.53
C ASP A 142 5.77 5.53 5.89
N LEU A 143 5.16 5.93 4.77
CA LEU A 143 5.50 7.16 4.05
C LEU A 143 5.30 8.40 4.94
N PHE A 144 4.35 8.36 5.86
CA PHE A 144 4.03 9.46 6.76
C PHE A 144 4.79 9.41 8.08
N ASN A 145 5.70 8.45 8.28
CA ASN A 145 6.54 8.34 9.48
C ASN A 145 5.75 8.43 10.80
N GLY A 146 4.61 7.74 10.87
CA GLY A 146 3.72 7.67 12.03
C GLY A 146 2.89 8.93 12.28
N ARG A 147 2.76 9.83 11.29
CA ARG A 147 2.01 11.09 11.44
C ARG A 147 0.50 10.94 11.34
N MET A 148 0.00 9.81 10.86
CA MET A 148 -1.43 9.47 10.88
C MET A 148 -1.82 8.75 12.20
N ASN A 149 -1.32 9.28 13.31
CA ASN A 149 -1.72 8.88 14.66
C ASN A 149 -3.03 9.60 14.99
N ASP A 150 -4.02 8.89 15.53
CA ASP A 150 -5.38 9.41 15.80
C ASP A 150 -6.25 9.58 14.54
N THR A 151 -5.92 8.86 13.47
CA THR A 151 -6.72 8.81 12.23
C THR A 151 -6.84 7.38 11.73
N LEU A 152 -8.06 6.95 11.38
CA LEU A 152 -8.29 5.71 10.64
C LEU A 152 -8.52 6.05 9.17
N LEU A 153 -7.55 5.70 8.32
CA LEU A 153 -7.68 5.80 6.86
C LEU A 153 -8.52 4.63 6.36
N THR A 154 -9.58 4.90 5.61
CA THR A 154 -10.55 3.91 5.17
C THR A 154 -10.58 3.73 3.65
N SER A 155 -10.09 4.71 2.90
CA SER A 155 -10.04 4.66 1.44
C SER A 155 -8.74 5.24 0.90
N LEU A 156 -8.37 4.81 -0.31
CA LEU A 156 -7.15 5.25 -0.99
C LEU A 156 -7.37 5.24 -2.49
N TYR A 157 -7.12 6.38 -3.11
CA TYR A 157 -6.93 6.49 -4.55
C TYR A 157 -5.64 7.24 -4.82
N VAL A 158 -4.81 6.80 -5.77
CA VAL A 158 -3.52 7.44 -6.05
C VAL A 158 -3.45 7.86 -7.50
N THR A 159 -3.08 9.11 -7.73
CA THR A 159 -2.96 9.70 -9.07
C THR A 159 -1.57 10.26 -9.27
N THR A 160 -1.12 10.22 -10.52
CA THR A 160 0.14 10.82 -10.93
C THR A 160 -0.13 12.08 -11.72
N GLN A 161 0.44 13.17 -11.25
CA GLN A 161 0.33 14.48 -11.85
C GLN A 161 1.73 15.08 -11.90
N GLU A 162 2.43 14.76 -12.99
CA GLU A 162 3.87 14.96 -13.11
C GLU A 162 4.32 16.36 -12.66
N PRO A 163 5.37 16.46 -11.82
CA PRO A 163 6.26 15.37 -11.36
C PRO A 163 5.78 14.64 -10.09
N LEU A 164 4.55 14.92 -9.63
CA LEU A 164 4.04 14.56 -8.31
C LEU A 164 3.25 13.24 -8.34
N THR A 165 3.28 12.54 -7.22
CA THR A 165 2.33 11.46 -6.90
C THR A 165 1.45 11.94 -5.77
N ILE A 166 0.13 11.85 -5.94
CA ILE A 166 -0.86 12.41 -5.01
C ILE A 166 -1.75 11.28 -4.51
N GLY A 167 -1.81 11.11 -3.20
CA GLY A 167 -2.76 10.22 -2.54
C GLY A 167 -3.99 10.99 -2.12
N HIS A 168 -5.17 10.45 -2.46
CA HIS A 168 -6.48 10.90 -2.03
C HIS A 168 -7.01 9.89 -1.03
N LEU A 169 -7.09 10.30 0.24
CA LEU A 169 -7.28 9.42 1.39
C LEU A 169 -8.59 9.76 2.08
N GLY A 170 -9.51 8.82 2.14
CA GLY A 170 -10.71 8.93 2.97
C GLY A 170 -10.45 8.49 4.40
N THR A 171 -11.17 9.09 5.34
CA THR A 171 -11.06 8.80 6.78
C THR A 171 -12.38 8.28 7.36
N SER A 172 -12.28 7.64 8.52
CA SER A 172 -13.45 7.12 9.26
C SER A 172 -14.39 8.21 9.77
N ASP A 173 -13.91 9.45 9.90
CA ASP A 173 -14.68 10.63 10.33
C ASP A 173 -15.17 11.48 9.14
N GLY A 174 -15.22 10.90 7.94
CA GLY A 174 -15.87 11.51 6.78
C GLY A 174 -15.06 12.60 6.10
N ARG A 175 -13.73 12.58 6.25
CA ARG A 175 -12.82 13.54 5.63
C ARG A 175 -12.09 12.93 4.44
N VAL A 176 -11.73 13.79 3.49
CA VAL A 176 -10.82 13.45 2.39
C VAL A 176 -9.58 14.33 2.49
N LEU A 177 -8.42 13.68 2.59
CA LEU A 177 -7.10 14.29 2.60
C LEU A 177 -6.46 14.10 1.25
N GLN A 178 -5.87 15.16 0.70
CA GLN A 178 -4.95 15.04 -0.41
C GLN A 178 -3.54 15.29 0.04
N VAL A 179 -2.64 14.39 -0.30
CA VAL A 179 -1.27 14.42 0.19
C VAL A 179 -0.32 14.14 -0.95
N ILE A 180 0.73 14.97 -1.08
CA ILE A 180 1.85 14.62 -1.96
C ILE A 180 2.60 13.45 -1.29
N LEU A 181 2.69 12.34 -2.01
CA LEU A 181 3.37 11.14 -1.54
C LEU A 181 4.88 11.29 -1.75
N GLN A 182 5.60 11.23 -0.63
CA GLN A 182 7.05 11.34 -0.55
C GLN A 182 7.55 10.36 0.50
N ARG A 183 8.81 9.94 0.37
CA ARG A 183 9.39 8.92 1.22
C ARG A 183 9.79 9.47 2.59
N ASN A 184 9.31 8.82 3.66
CA ASN A 184 9.68 9.02 5.06
C ASN A 184 9.65 10.48 5.53
N SER A 185 8.80 11.29 4.93
CA SER A 185 8.69 12.72 5.21
C SER A 185 7.45 13.01 6.06
N ASN A 186 7.32 14.26 6.52
CA ASN A 186 6.03 14.69 7.06
C ASN A 186 5.02 14.75 5.90
N PRO A 187 3.75 14.33 6.11
CA PRO A 187 2.74 14.39 5.06
C PRO A 187 2.54 15.83 4.59
N LEU A 188 2.79 16.08 3.31
CA LEU A 188 2.53 17.38 2.68
C LEU A 188 1.06 17.41 2.22
N ILE A 189 0.19 17.81 3.14
CA ILE A 189 -1.25 17.89 2.91
C ILE A 189 -1.54 19.10 2.00
N LEU A 190 -2.06 18.81 0.81
CA LEU A 190 -2.54 19.82 -0.13
C LEU A 190 -3.92 20.34 0.27
N SER A 191 -4.76 19.44 0.77
CA SER A 191 -6.13 19.77 1.15
C SER A 191 -6.70 18.78 2.15
N ASN A 192 -7.68 19.23 2.93
CA ASN A 192 -8.33 18.46 3.97
C ASN A 192 -9.81 18.89 4.08
N PHE A 193 -10.71 18.11 3.50
CA PHE A 193 -12.13 18.44 3.39
C PHE A 193 -12.98 17.51 4.24
N SER A 194 -14.09 18.04 4.76
CA SER A 194 -15.14 17.24 5.40
C SER A 194 -16.25 17.01 4.39
N LEU A 195 -16.51 15.75 4.03
CA LEU A 195 -17.65 15.37 3.19
C LEU A 195 -18.89 15.09 4.05
N SER A 196 -18.69 14.41 5.18
CA SER A 196 -19.74 13.98 6.10
C SER A 196 -19.15 13.82 7.50
N THR A 197 -19.98 13.43 8.46
CA THR A 197 -19.56 12.86 9.75
C THR A 197 -19.44 11.34 9.71
N GLU A 198 -19.92 10.70 8.63
CA GLU A 198 -19.86 9.26 8.42
C GLU A 198 -18.58 8.84 7.69
N SER A 199 -18.12 7.61 7.92
CA SER A 199 -16.91 7.07 7.30
C SER A 199 -16.95 7.15 5.78
N VAL A 200 -15.83 7.58 5.19
CA VAL A 200 -15.63 7.44 3.74
C VAL A 200 -15.51 5.96 3.40
N SER A 201 -16.28 5.50 2.42
CA SER A 201 -16.25 4.13 1.90
C SER A 201 -14.87 3.81 1.32
N ARG A 202 -14.46 2.54 1.45
CA ARG A 202 -13.24 2.02 0.81
C ARG A 202 -13.23 2.24 -0.69
N GLU A 203 -14.40 2.13 -1.32
CA GLU A 203 -14.55 2.23 -2.76
C GLU A 203 -14.46 3.68 -3.23
N VAL A 204 -13.50 3.95 -4.12
CA VAL A 204 -13.31 5.23 -4.79
C VAL A 204 -13.21 4.96 -6.27
N THR A 205 -13.97 5.70 -7.07
CA THR A 205 -13.93 5.56 -8.53
C THR A 205 -13.54 6.87 -9.20
N ARG A 206 -12.93 6.76 -10.38
CA ARG A 206 -12.55 7.91 -11.21
C ARG A 206 -13.40 7.90 -12.47
N ILE A 207 -14.02 9.03 -12.79
CA ILE A 207 -14.71 9.25 -14.07
C ILE A 207 -14.16 10.54 -14.66
N GLY A 208 -13.48 10.45 -15.81
CA GLY A 208 -12.75 11.58 -16.37
C GLY A 208 -11.64 12.04 -15.43
N ASP A 209 -11.67 13.31 -15.03
CA ASP A 209 -10.73 13.90 -14.07
C ASP A 209 -11.32 14.06 -12.66
N ASP A 210 -12.49 13.45 -12.42
CA ASP A 210 -13.19 13.55 -11.15
C ASP A 210 -13.09 12.22 -10.38
N LEU A 211 -12.85 12.34 -9.07
CA LEU A 211 -12.89 11.24 -8.12
C LEU A 211 -14.23 11.26 -7.38
N PHE A 212 -14.85 10.11 -7.22
CA PHE A 212 -16.12 9.96 -6.54
C PHE A 212 -15.91 9.21 -5.24
N PHE A 213 -16.25 9.88 -4.14
CA PHE A 213 -16.21 9.33 -2.80
C PHE A 213 -17.62 9.05 -2.30
N VAL A 214 -17.80 7.98 -1.55
CA VAL A 214 -19.07 7.61 -0.94
C VAL A 214 -18.98 7.78 0.57
N THR A 215 -19.96 8.46 1.17
CA THR A 215 -20.14 8.57 2.62
C THR A 215 -21.59 8.29 2.94
N GLY A 216 -21.86 7.21 3.69
CA GLY A 216 -23.22 6.75 3.94
C GLY A 216 -24.00 6.50 2.64
N ASN A 217 -25.08 7.26 2.45
CA ASN A 217 -25.91 7.24 1.24
C ASN A 217 -25.63 8.38 0.25
N GLN A 218 -24.52 9.10 0.41
CA GLN A 218 -24.16 10.22 -0.45
C GLN A 218 -22.93 9.90 -1.30
N VAL A 219 -22.97 10.31 -2.56
CA VAL A 219 -21.81 10.33 -3.46
C VAL A 219 -21.39 11.78 -3.65
N SER A 220 -20.10 12.06 -3.42
CA SER A 220 -19.49 13.36 -3.62
C SER A 220 -18.46 13.29 -4.76
N ALA A 221 -18.66 14.09 -5.79
CA ALA A 221 -17.68 14.26 -6.87
C ALA A 221 -16.58 15.23 -6.45
N TRP A 222 -15.34 14.91 -6.82
CA TRP A 222 -14.14 15.63 -6.41
C TRP A 222 -13.27 15.89 -7.64
N VAL A 223 -13.26 17.15 -8.09
CA VAL A 223 -12.58 17.57 -9.33
C VAL A 223 -11.07 17.69 -9.10
N MET A 224 -10.27 16.94 -9.85
CA MET A 224 -8.81 17.03 -9.80
C MET A 224 -8.28 18.24 -10.60
N MET A 225 -8.68 19.46 -10.27
CA MET A 225 -8.15 20.64 -10.95
C MET A 225 -6.94 21.20 -10.20
N LEU A 226 -5.72 20.93 -10.70
CA LEU A 226 -4.56 21.73 -10.27
C LEU A 226 -4.64 23.12 -10.92
N MET A 227 -4.93 24.13 -10.11
CA MET A 227 -4.65 25.52 -10.52
C MET A 227 -3.14 25.70 -10.52
N VAL A 228 -2.50 25.76 -11.69
CA VAL A 228 -1.10 26.16 -11.80
C VAL A 228 -1.05 27.69 -11.74
N GLY A 229 -0.48 28.24 -10.67
CA GLY A 229 -0.25 29.69 -10.58
C GLY A 229 0.78 30.15 -11.62
N SER A 230 0.80 31.44 -11.92
CA SER A 230 1.67 32.09 -12.92
C SER A 230 3.20 31.91 -12.73
N LYS A 231 3.62 31.20 -11.68
CA LYS A 231 5.02 30.80 -11.40
C LYS A 231 5.26 29.28 -11.46
N GLY A 232 4.31 28.49 -11.97
CA GLY A 232 4.42 27.02 -11.99
C GLY A 232 4.20 26.35 -10.63
N ILE A 233 3.67 27.09 -9.65
CA ILE A 233 3.38 26.58 -8.30
C ILE A 233 1.91 26.14 -8.25
N PRO A 234 1.60 24.90 -7.81
CA PRO A 234 0.24 24.46 -7.52
C PRO A 234 -0.43 25.42 -6.52
N MET A 235 -1.47 26.15 -6.94
CA MET A 235 -2.04 27.26 -6.17
C MET A 235 -3.42 27.00 -5.56
N SER A 236 -4.13 25.91 -5.91
CA SER A 236 -5.30 25.39 -5.18
C SER A 236 -6.04 24.35 -6.03
N TYR A 237 -6.83 23.51 -5.38
CA TYR A 237 -7.90 22.74 -6.01
C TYR A 237 -9.21 23.51 -5.87
N GLN A 238 -9.92 23.71 -6.97
CA GLN A 238 -11.23 24.35 -6.95
C GLN A 238 -12.29 23.26 -6.75
N LEU A 239 -12.98 23.32 -5.62
CA LEU A 239 -14.02 22.36 -5.27
C LEU A 239 -15.26 22.65 -6.13
N THR A 240 -15.63 21.73 -7.03
CA THR A 240 -17.00 21.70 -7.55
C THR A 240 -17.70 20.52 -6.89
N HIS A 241 -18.37 20.81 -5.77
CA HIS A 241 -19.04 19.80 -4.98
C HIS A 241 -20.41 19.50 -5.58
N PHE A 242 -20.53 18.39 -6.29
CA PHE A 242 -21.83 17.82 -6.64
C PHE A 242 -22.09 16.63 -5.72
N THR A 243 -23.08 16.77 -4.85
CA THR A 243 -23.59 15.67 -4.04
C THR A 243 -24.87 15.12 -4.66
N SER A 244 -24.91 13.80 -4.79
CA SER A 244 -26.13 13.08 -5.17
C SER A 244 -26.44 12.03 -4.11
N LEU A 245 -27.71 11.86 -3.79
CA LEU A 245 -28.20 10.82 -2.88
C LEU A 245 -28.39 9.51 -3.66
N ILE A 246 -27.91 8.42 -3.08
CA ILE A 246 -28.26 7.07 -3.53
C ILE A 246 -29.62 6.75 -2.89
N ASN A 247 -30.67 6.70 -3.71
CA ASN A 247 -31.99 6.22 -3.30
C ASN A 247 -32.03 4.70 -3.22
#